data_AF-A0A0Q6M3I9-F1
#
_entry.id   AF-A0A0Q6M3I9-F1
#
_cell.length_a   1.000
_cell.length_b   1.000
_cell.length_c   1.000
_cell.angle_alpha   90.00
_cell.angle_beta   90.00
_cell.angle_gamma   90.00
#
_symmetry.space_group_name_H-M   'P 1'
#
loop_
_entity.id
_entity.type
_entity.pdbx_description
1 polymer ?
#
loop_
_entity_poly.entity_id
_entity_poly.type
_entity_poly.pdbx_seq_one_letter_code
_entity_poly.pdbx_strand_id
1 'polypeptide(L)'
;MWKEPASVTAPPDSEEYARMLKERAPGLTDREREVCVQVLRGLTSEGIALTLGISINTVLTYRKRAYSRLCIGSQNELMRLVAFGPQLAA
;
A
#
# COMPACT_ATOMS: atom_id res chain seq x y z
N MET A 1 -6.58 13.75 -36.15
CA MET A 1 -5.48 14.16 -35.24
C MET A 1 -6.05 14.16 -33.82
N TRP A 2 -6.26 12.96 -33.26
CA TRP A 2 -6.66 12.78 -31.88
C TRP A 2 -5.43 13.07 -31.03
N LYS A 3 -5.39 14.22 -30.36
CA LYS A 3 -4.41 14.41 -29.30
C LYS A 3 -4.87 13.53 -28.15
N GLU A 4 -4.11 12.46 -27.89
CA GLU A 4 -4.19 11.74 -26.62
C GLU A 4 -4.27 12.76 -25.47
N PRO A 5 -5.27 12.68 -24.57
CA PRO A 5 -5.23 13.50 -23.38
C PRO A 5 -4.01 13.07 -22.57
N ALA A 6 -3.16 14.04 -22.28
CA ALA A 6 -1.95 13.86 -21.49
C ALA A 6 -2.22 13.01 -20.23
N SER A 7 -1.44 11.94 -20.09
CA SER A 7 -1.12 11.22 -18.85
C SER A 7 -2.29 10.84 -17.94
N VAL A 8 -2.94 9.72 -18.21
CA VAL A 8 -3.31 8.83 -17.10
C VAL A 8 -1.97 8.31 -16.56
N THR A 9 -1.39 8.99 -15.58
CA THR A 9 -0.18 8.53 -14.90
C THR A 9 -0.43 7.10 -14.44
N ALA A 10 0.37 6.16 -14.95
CA ALA A 10 0.32 4.78 -14.49
C ALA A 10 0.43 4.77 -12.95
N PRO A 11 -0.27 3.86 -12.26
CA PRO A 11 -0.14 3.75 -10.81
C PRO A 11 1.34 3.59 -10.45
N PRO A 12 1.80 4.20 -9.34
CA PRO A 12 3.16 4.04 -8.85
C PRO A 12 3.62 2.58 -8.85
N ASP A 13 4.90 2.35 -9.11
CA ASP A 13 5.47 1.02 -8.99
C ASP A 13 5.71 0.62 -7.52
N SER A 14 6.20 -0.59 -7.30
CA SER A 14 6.45 -1.12 -5.95
C SER A 14 7.46 -0.29 -5.16
N GLU A 15 8.49 0.24 -5.80
CA GLU A 15 9.56 0.97 -5.12
C GLU A 15 9.08 2.36 -4.73
N GLU A 16 8.30 3.01 -5.59
CA GLU A 16 7.67 4.28 -5.29
C GLU A 16 6.67 4.16 -4.12
N TYR A 17 5.78 3.15 -4.14
CA TYR A 17 4.91 2.90 -2.99
C TYR A 17 5.69 2.60 -1.71
N ALA A 18 6.78 1.85 -1.79
CA ALA A 18 7.63 1.56 -0.63
C ALA A 18 8.24 2.84 -0.04
N ARG A 19 8.71 3.76 -0.90
CA ARG A 19 9.23 5.07 -0.50
C ARG A 19 8.15 5.93 0.15
N MET A 20 6.97 6.05 -0.45
CA MET A 20 5.87 6.84 0.10
C MET A 20 5.43 6.31 1.48
N LEU A 21 5.39 4.99 1.66
CA LEU A 21 5.12 4.37 2.97
C LEU A 21 6.26 4.61 3.99
N LYS A 22 7.52 4.70 3.55
CA LYS A 22 8.65 5.07 4.45
C LYS A 22 8.47 6.47 5.00
N GLU A 23 8.07 7.40 4.15
CA GLU A 23 7.90 8.80 4.53
C GLU A 23 6.63 9.04 5.37
N ARG A 24 5.50 8.42 4.97
CA ARG A 24 4.18 8.74 5.55
C ARG A 24 3.73 7.78 6.64
N ALA A 25 4.34 6.60 6.70
CA ALA A 25 4.01 5.55 7.66
C ALA A 25 5.27 4.95 8.30
N PRO A 26 6.10 5.77 8.98
CA PRO A 26 7.37 5.30 9.54
C PRO A 26 7.21 4.23 10.62
N GLY A 27 6.03 4.11 11.24
CA GLY A 27 5.74 3.10 12.26
C GLY A 27 5.55 1.67 11.74
N LEU A 28 5.48 1.47 10.42
CA LEU A 28 5.41 0.14 9.82
C LEU A 28 6.77 -0.55 9.84
N THR A 29 6.76 -1.84 10.21
CA THR A 29 7.91 -2.72 9.98
C THR A 29 8.11 -2.99 8.49
N ASP A 30 9.27 -3.48 8.09
CA ASP A 30 9.57 -3.78 6.67
C ASP A 30 8.61 -4.81 6.08
N ARG A 31 8.26 -5.85 6.84
CA ARG A 31 7.30 -6.86 6.37
C ARG A 31 5.87 -6.34 6.26
N GLU A 32 5.44 -5.47 7.17
CA GLU A 32 4.15 -4.80 7.06
C GLU A 32 4.11 -3.88 5.84
N ARG A 33 5.20 -3.15 5.58
CA ARG A 33 5.37 -2.27 4.42
C ARG A 33 5.31 -3.06 3.11
N GLU A 34 6.05 -4.16 2.99
CA GLU A 34 6.02 -5.05 1.82
C GLU A 34 4.59 -5.51 1.49
N VAL A 35 3.83 -5.94 2.51
CA VAL A 35 2.44 -6.33 2.34
C VAL A 35 1.57 -5.15 1.90
N CYS A 36 1.72 -3.98 2.53
CA CYS A 36 0.99 -2.76 2.14
C CYS A 36 1.28 -2.34 0.69
N VAL A 37 2.53 -2.45 0.22
CA VAL A 37 2.88 -2.17 -1.19
C VAL A 37 2.07 -3.07 -2.13
N GLN A 38 1.98 -4.37 -1.85
CA GLN A 38 1.23 -5.28 -2.71
C GLN A 38 -0.29 -5.05 -2.63
N VAL A 39 -0.80 -4.63 -1.48
CA VAL A 39 -2.20 -4.17 -1.33
C VAL A 39 -2.47 -2.93 -2.20
N LEU A 40 -1.57 -1.94 -2.20
CA LEU A 40 -1.69 -0.73 -3.03
C LEU A 40 -1.64 -1.04 -4.53
N ARG A 41 -0.95 -2.12 -4.91
CA ARG A 41 -0.94 -2.67 -6.28
C ARG A 41 -2.21 -3.44 -6.66
N GLY A 42 -3.15 -3.60 -5.72
CA GLY A 42 -4.42 -4.28 -5.97
C GLY A 42 -4.35 -5.81 -5.93
N LEU A 43 -3.29 -6.39 -5.36
CA LEU A 43 -3.20 -7.86 -5.24
C LEU A 43 -4.12 -8.39 -4.13
N THR A 44 -4.70 -9.57 -4.38
CA THR A 44 -5.44 -10.34 -3.36
C THR A 44 -4.49 -10.92 -2.32
N SER A 45 -4.99 -11.33 -1.16
CA SER A 45 -4.14 -11.96 -0.12
C SER A 45 -3.37 -13.18 -0.64
N GLU A 46 -3.96 -13.95 -1.55
CA GLU A 46 -3.31 -15.08 -2.23
C GLU A 46 -2.22 -14.60 -3.20
N GLY A 47 -2.50 -13.57 -4.02
CA GLY A 47 -1.52 -12.98 -4.90
C GLY A 47 -0.32 -12.41 -4.15
N ILE A 48 -0.55 -11.78 -2.99
CA ILE A 48 0.50 -11.29 -2.11
C ILE A 48 1.32 -12.44 -1.54
N ALA A 49 0.66 -13.51 -1.08
CA ALA A 49 1.32 -14.70 -0.55
C ALA A 49 2.27 -15.32 -1.57
N LEU A 50 1.81 -15.48 -2.81
CA LEU A 50 2.62 -15.96 -3.93
C LEU A 50 3.77 -15.00 -4.26
N THR A 51 3.49 -13.69 -4.31
CA THR A 51 4.50 -12.66 -4.64
C THR A 51 5.62 -12.59 -3.61
N LEU A 52 5.30 -12.74 -2.32
CA LEU A 52 6.26 -12.62 -1.23
C LEU A 52 6.84 -13.97 -0.78
N GLY A 53 6.36 -15.09 -1.32
CA GLY A 53 6.80 -16.43 -0.91
C GLY A 53 6.47 -16.78 0.54
N ILE A 54 5.31 -16.33 1.04
CA ILE A 54 4.86 -16.56 2.43
C ILE A 54 3.43 -17.12 2.46
N SER A 55 3.00 -17.65 3.60
CA SER A 55 1.63 -18.17 3.73
C SER A 55 0.58 -17.05 3.70
N ILE A 56 -0.63 -17.37 3.23
CA ILE A 56 -1.78 -16.44 3.27
C ILE A 56 -2.06 -15.98 4.70
N ASN A 57 -1.96 -16.86 5.69
CA ASN A 57 -2.13 -16.50 7.11
C ASN A 57 -1.09 -15.47 7.57
N THR A 58 0.15 -15.59 7.07
CA THR A 58 1.21 -14.62 7.32
C THR A 58 0.87 -13.26 6.71
N VAL A 59 0.37 -13.23 5.47
CA VAL A 59 -0.13 -11.99 4.83
C VAL A 59 -1.25 -11.35 5.65
N LEU A 60 -2.26 -12.13 6.04
CA LEU A 60 -3.39 -11.63 6.84
C LEU A 60 -2.93 -11.06 8.19
N THR A 61 -1.95 -11.71 8.81
CA THR A 61 -1.34 -11.24 10.06
C THR A 61 -0.64 -9.90 9.88
N TYR A 62 0.22 -9.77 8.87
CA TYR A 62 0.91 -8.51 8.58
C TYR A 62 -0.07 -7.41 8.18
N ARG A 63 -1.09 -7.71 7.37
CA ARG A 63 -2.11 -6.72 7.00
C ARG A 63 -2.88 -6.22 8.21
N LYS A 64 -3.31 -7.11 9.11
CA LYS A 64 -4.00 -6.73 10.36
C LYS A 64 -3.12 -5.83 11.24
N ARG A 65 -1.85 -6.20 11.42
CA ARG A 65 -0.91 -5.41 12.23
C ARG A 65 -0.58 -4.06 11.62
N ALA A 66 -0.39 -4.01 10.29
CA ALA A 66 -0.17 -2.78 9.56
C ALA A 66 -1.37 -1.83 9.72
N TYR A 67 -2.59 -2.33 9.49
CA TYR A 67 -3.80 -1.53 9.58
C TYR A 67 -4.04 -1.02 11.00
N SER A 68 -3.76 -1.86 12.01
CA SER A 68 -3.80 -1.45 13.41
C SER A 68 -2.78 -0.35 13.74
N ARG A 69 -1.56 -0.41 13.18
CA ARG A 69 -0.52 0.63 13.39
C ARG A 69 -0.85 1.95 12.70
N LEU A 70 -1.51 1.86 11.55
CA LEU A 70 -1.95 3.00 10.75
C LEU A 70 -3.28 3.59 11.23
N CYS A 71 -3.98 2.91 12.16
CA CYS A 71 -5.32 3.26 12.60
C CYS A 71 -6.34 3.35 11.44
N ILE A 72 -6.27 2.41 10.48
CA ILE A 72 -7.18 2.34 9.33
C ILE A 72 -7.95 1.01 9.30
N GLY A 73 -9.13 1.01 8.68
CA GLY A 73 -9.97 -0.17 8.53
C GLY A 73 -9.92 -0.82 7.15
N SER A 74 -9.45 -0.11 6.12
CA SER A 74 -9.65 -0.50 4.72
C SER A 74 -8.48 -0.22 3.79
N GLN A 75 -8.45 -0.93 2.66
CA GLN A 75 -7.53 -0.66 1.55
C GLN A 75 -7.73 0.77 0.98
N ASN A 76 -8.96 1.27 0.94
CA ASN A 76 -9.24 2.63 0.48
C ASN A 76 -8.60 3.69 1.39
N GLU A 77 -8.61 3.50 2.70
CA GLU A 77 -7.91 4.40 3.63
C GLU A 77 -6.38 4.32 3.46
N LEU A 78 -5.82 3.13 3.24
CA LEU A 78 -4.41 2.97 2.89
C LEU A 78 -4.07 3.75 1.61
N MET A 79 -4.89 3.62 0.57
CA MET A 79 -4.73 4.38 -0.68
C MET A 79 -4.79 5.89 -0.42
N ARG A 80 -5.72 6.38 0.41
CA ARG A 80 -5.83 7.81 0.73
C ARG A 80 -4.60 8.34 1.46
N LEU A 81 -4.07 7.59 2.42
CA LEU A 81 -2.84 7.95 3.14
C LEU A 81 -1.66 8.14 2.17
N VAL A 82 -1.57 7.25 1.17
CA VAL A 82 -0.49 7.28 0.18
C VAL A 82 -0.78 8.24 -0.99
N ALA A 83 -2.03 8.56 -1.30
CA ALA A 83 -2.36 9.52 -2.36
C ALA A 83 -2.34 10.98 -1.89
N PHE A 84 -2.78 11.28 -0.67
CA PHE A 84 -3.10 12.66 -0.26
C PHE A 84 -2.22 13.23 0.85
N GLY A 85 -1.16 12.53 1.26
CA GLY A 85 -0.26 12.95 2.34
C GLY A 85 -0.93 12.88 3.72
N PRO A 86 -0.19 13.08 4.83
CA PRO A 86 -0.82 13.20 6.13
C PRO A 86 -1.74 14.43 6.10
N GLN A 87 -3.06 14.21 6.13
CA GLN A 87 -3.97 15.23 6.58
C GLN A 87 -3.61 15.48 8.04
N LEU A 88 -2.96 16.62 8.31
CA LEU A 88 -2.83 17.12 9.67
C LEU A 88 -4.23 17.08 10.27
N ALA A 89 -4.40 16.27 11.31
CA ALA A 89 -5.59 16.28 12.13
C ALA A 89 -5.82 17.72 12.58
N ALA A 90 -6.95 18.30 12.15
CA ALA A 90 -7.47 19.55 12.66
C ALA A 90 -8.05 19.33 14.07
#